data_AF-A0A1Y2F3G8-F1
#
_entry.id   AF-A0A1Y2F3G8-F1
#
_cell.length_a   1.000
_cell.length_b   1.000
_cell.length_c   1.000
_cell.angle_alpha   90.00
_cell.angle_beta   90.00
_cell.angle_gamma   90.00
#
_symmetry.space_group_name_H-M   'P 1'
#
loop_
_entity.id
_entity.type
_entity.pdbx_description
1 polymer ?
#
loop_
_entity_poly.entity_id
_entity_poly.type
_entity_poly.pdbx_seq_one_letter_code
_entity_poly.pdbx_strand_id
1 'polypeptide(L)'
;MAPAQRLLILGGSGLVGSSVAKKAVARGWEVISLSRKGTPYKTPAGHVPAWANQVDWRSASAFQPSSYSSLLPSCTAVVSTLGILLEGDSYKSEGQASPLGVLKGVVKGFTGDRGNPLGEREGEKRSYERMNRDAALTLFNAFRSSTPSTSSSSTSPSPFIYISAEDIFRPFIPSRYISTKREAERLIELGASASEKPGEGGRSIRPVFVRPSDLRPSARPSVPSLRLSTHLTPSPTAAPTDLPPALTSLAALLSIPPIHVDAVGEAVVRAVEREEVRGVLGVKEIRRMLGFEEL
;
A
#
# COMPACT_ATOMS: atom_id res chain seq x y z
N MET A 1 -13.75 -8.23 -27.79
CA MET A 1 -12.71 -7.19 -27.77
C MET A 1 -11.68 -7.62 -26.73
N ALA A 2 -10.39 -7.60 -27.06
CA ALA A 2 -9.33 -7.91 -26.09
C ALA A 2 -9.34 -6.87 -24.95
N PRO A 3 -8.99 -7.24 -23.71
CA PRO A 3 -8.96 -6.28 -22.61
C PRO A 3 -7.90 -5.20 -22.88
N ALA A 4 -8.23 -3.95 -22.59
CA ALA A 4 -7.30 -2.83 -22.78
C ALA A 4 -6.05 -2.93 -21.89
N GLN A 5 -6.16 -3.62 -20.75
CA GLN A 5 -5.09 -3.81 -19.77
C GLN A 5 -5.21 -5.19 -19.09
N ARG A 6 -4.07 -5.77 -18.72
CA ARG A 6 -3.98 -6.96 -17.86
C ARG A 6 -3.24 -6.59 -16.58
N LEU A 7 -3.99 -6.48 -15.49
CA LEU A 7 -3.53 -5.99 -14.20
C LEU A 7 -3.29 -7.15 -13.22
N LEU A 8 -2.09 -7.23 -12.66
CA LEU A 8 -1.79 -8.14 -11.55
C LEU A 8 -1.79 -7.39 -10.21
N ILE A 9 -2.51 -7.93 -9.22
CA ILE A 9 -2.64 -7.34 -7.89
C ILE A 9 -2.15 -8.33 -6.84
N LEU A 10 -1.07 -7.98 -6.14
CA LEU A 10 -0.61 -8.73 -4.97
C LEU A 10 -1.36 -8.23 -3.73
N GLY A 11 -2.26 -9.07 -3.19
CA GLY A 11 -3.12 -8.72 -2.05
C GLY A 11 -4.52 -8.23 -2.45
N GLY A 12 -5.03 -8.58 -3.62
CA GLY A 12 -6.32 -8.09 -4.16
C GLY A 12 -7.59 -8.50 -3.39
N SER A 13 -7.50 -9.41 -2.41
CA SER A 13 -8.62 -9.73 -1.51
C SER A 13 -8.65 -8.86 -0.24
N GLY A 14 -7.65 -8.00 -0.02
CA GLY A 14 -7.58 -7.09 1.10
C GLY A 14 -8.44 -5.83 0.93
N LEU A 15 -8.36 -4.91 1.91
CA LEU A 15 -9.13 -3.66 1.94
C LEU A 15 -8.93 -2.82 0.67
N VAL A 16 -7.70 -2.35 0.42
CA VAL A 16 -7.38 -1.55 -0.77
C VAL A 16 -7.43 -2.39 -2.04
N GLY A 17 -6.83 -3.59 -2.00
CA GLY A 17 -6.73 -4.48 -3.16
C GLY A 17 -8.07 -4.86 -3.77
N SER A 18 -9.10 -5.08 -2.96
CA SER A 18 -10.45 -5.42 -3.46
C SER A 18 -11.11 -4.24 -4.16
N SER A 19 -10.88 -3.01 -3.67
CA SER A 19 -11.36 -1.81 -4.33
C SER A 19 -10.65 -1.59 -5.68
N VAL A 20 -9.32 -1.77 -5.74
CA VAL A 20 -8.58 -1.75 -7.02
C VAL A 20 -9.14 -2.78 -8.00
N ALA A 21 -9.30 -4.04 -7.56
CA ALA A 21 -9.80 -5.13 -8.39
C ALA A 21 -11.21 -4.83 -8.93
N LYS A 22 -12.12 -4.38 -8.06
CA LYS A 22 -13.49 -3.97 -8.44
C LYS A 22 -13.47 -2.86 -9.51
N LYS A 23 -12.62 -1.84 -9.33
CA LYS A 23 -12.51 -0.70 -10.26
C LYS A 23 -11.88 -1.07 -11.59
N ALA A 24 -10.90 -1.97 -11.59
CA ALA A 24 -10.27 -2.49 -12.80
C ALA A 24 -11.22 -3.38 -13.61
N VAL A 25 -11.94 -4.29 -12.94
CA VAL A 25 -12.99 -5.10 -13.59
C VAL A 25 -14.07 -4.22 -14.22
N ALA A 26 -14.51 -3.17 -13.53
CA ALA A 26 -15.50 -2.22 -14.06
C ALA A 26 -15.02 -1.47 -15.32
N ARG A 27 -13.71 -1.44 -15.60
CA ARG A 27 -13.11 -0.88 -16.82
C ARG A 27 -12.94 -1.91 -17.95
N GLY A 28 -13.38 -3.15 -17.73
CA GLY A 28 -13.19 -4.25 -18.67
C GLY A 28 -11.74 -4.75 -18.74
N TRP A 29 -10.96 -4.55 -17.68
CA TRP A 29 -9.60 -5.07 -17.60
C TRP A 29 -9.59 -6.53 -17.18
N GLU A 30 -8.59 -7.27 -17.63
CA GLU A 30 -8.31 -8.58 -17.08
C GLU A 30 -7.54 -8.40 -15.76
N VAL A 31 -8.05 -8.98 -14.68
CA VAL A 31 -7.47 -8.83 -13.34
C VAL A 31 -7.04 -10.18 -12.81
N ILE A 32 -5.76 -10.30 -12.48
CA ILE A 32 -5.19 -11.43 -11.75
C ILE A 32 -4.90 -10.98 -10.32
N SER A 33 -5.43 -11.68 -9.33
CA SER A 33 -5.13 -11.40 -7.93
C SER A 33 -4.34 -12.52 -7.28
N LEU A 34 -3.17 -12.18 -6.76
CA LEU A 34 -2.32 -13.08 -6.01
C LEU A 34 -2.56 -12.94 -4.51
N SER A 35 -2.71 -14.07 -3.82
CA SER A 35 -2.68 -14.13 -2.36
C SER A 35 -2.21 -15.50 -1.90
N ARG A 36 -1.81 -15.65 -0.63
CA ARG A 36 -1.38 -16.96 -0.07
C ARG A 36 -2.41 -18.08 -0.21
N LYS A 37 -3.70 -17.74 -0.28
CA LYS A 37 -4.79 -18.73 -0.37
C LYS A 37 -5.43 -18.79 -1.76
N GLY A 38 -5.24 -17.77 -2.60
CA GLY A 38 -5.94 -17.65 -3.88
C GLY A 38 -7.46 -17.56 -3.77
N THR A 39 -7.99 -17.13 -2.61
CA THR A 39 -9.45 -17.09 -2.41
C THR A 39 -10.04 -15.76 -2.87
N PRO A 40 -11.26 -15.78 -3.45
CA PRO A 40 -11.95 -14.57 -3.85
C PRO A 40 -12.26 -13.67 -2.67
N TYR A 41 -12.38 -12.36 -2.96
CA TYR A 41 -12.91 -11.41 -2.00
C TYR A 41 -14.31 -11.82 -1.55
N LYS A 42 -14.56 -11.71 -0.23
CA LYS A 42 -15.88 -11.89 0.38
C LYS A 42 -16.23 -10.64 1.17
N THR A 43 -17.50 -10.25 1.10
CA THR A 43 -18.06 -9.22 1.97
C THR A 43 -18.00 -9.66 3.44
N PRO A 44 -18.15 -8.75 4.41
CA PRO A 44 -18.22 -9.11 5.83
C PRO A 44 -19.31 -10.14 6.15
N ALA A 45 -20.39 -10.16 5.37
CA ALA A 45 -21.48 -11.13 5.46
C ALA A 45 -21.16 -12.48 4.77
N GLY A 46 -19.96 -12.67 4.23
CA GLY A 46 -19.51 -13.92 3.61
C GLY A 46 -19.84 -14.09 2.12
N HIS A 47 -20.63 -13.18 1.54
CA HIS A 47 -21.04 -13.24 0.13
C HIS A 47 -19.89 -12.87 -0.82
N VAL A 48 -19.80 -13.56 -1.96
CA VAL A 48 -18.91 -13.22 -3.07
C VAL A 48 -19.66 -12.29 -4.04
N PRO A 49 -19.25 -11.02 -4.20
CA PRO A 49 -19.93 -10.10 -5.11
C PRO A 49 -19.67 -10.49 -6.58
N ALA A 50 -20.59 -10.14 -7.49
CA ALA A 50 -20.54 -10.57 -8.89
C ALA A 50 -19.24 -10.17 -9.63
N TRP A 51 -18.67 -8.99 -9.32
CA TRP A 51 -17.40 -8.55 -9.91
C TRP A 51 -16.21 -9.44 -9.52
N ALA A 52 -16.26 -10.09 -8.35
CA ALA A 52 -15.17 -10.95 -7.89
C ALA A 52 -15.07 -12.23 -8.72
N ASN A 53 -16.15 -12.66 -9.38
CA ASN A 53 -16.13 -13.81 -10.30
C ASN A 53 -15.41 -13.49 -11.62
N GLN A 54 -15.11 -12.22 -11.90
CA GLN A 54 -14.38 -11.77 -13.10
C GLN A 54 -12.87 -11.62 -12.83
N VAL A 55 -12.43 -11.87 -11.60
CA VAL A 55 -11.02 -11.80 -11.21
C VAL A 55 -10.45 -13.22 -11.18
N ASP A 56 -9.29 -13.42 -11.78
CA ASP A 56 -8.53 -14.66 -11.68
C ASP A 56 -7.76 -14.69 -10.35
N TRP A 57 -8.30 -15.40 -9.36
CA TRP A 57 -7.69 -15.53 -8.03
C TRP A 57 -6.71 -16.69 -8.00
N ARG A 58 -5.43 -16.41 -7.73
CA ARG A 58 -4.38 -17.42 -7.69
C ARG A 58 -3.67 -17.47 -6.34
N SER A 59 -3.39 -18.71 -5.93
CA SER A 59 -2.55 -18.95 -4.77
C SER A 59 -1.09 -18.73 -5.16
N ALA A 60 -0.42 -17.80 -4.50
CA ALA A 60 0.98 -17.49 -4.72
C ALA A 60 1.61 -16.88 -3.46
N SER A 61 2.92 -17.06 -3.31
CA SER A 61 3.68 -16.46 -2.22
C SER A 61 4.45 -15.26 -2.73
N ALA A 62 4.26 -14.09 -2.11
CA ALA A 62 4.98 -12.86 -2.45
C ALA A 62 6.51 -13.04 -2.47
N PHE A 63 7.02 -13.93 -1.62
CA PHE A 63 8.44 -14.21 -1.42
C PHE A 63 9.01 -15.30 -2.35
N GLN A 64 8.18 -15.90 -3.20
CA GLN A 64 8.61 -16.95 -4.12
C GLN A 64 8.19 -16.57 -5.54
N PRO A 65 9.06 -15.84 -6.28
CA PRO A 65 8.79 -15.43 -7.65
C PRO A 65 8.40 -16.57 -8.58
N SER A 66 8.97 -17.77 -8.39
CA SER A 66 8.62 -18.97 -9.17
C SER A 66 7.13 -19.33 -9.13
N SER A 67 6.40 -18.90 -8.09
CA SER A 67 4.96 -19.15 -7.98
C SER A 67 4.10 -18.25 -8.87
N TYR A 68 4.64 -17.16 -9.43
CA TYR A 68 3.87 -16.19 -10.22
C TYR A 68 4.61 -15.58 -11.41
N SER A 69 5.91 -15.83 -11.59
CA SER A 69 6.75 -15.18 -12.60
C SER A 69 6.28 -15.46 -14.03
N SER A 70 5.70 -16.63 -14.30
CA SER A 70 5.12 -16.99 -15.60
C SER A 70 3.95 -16.10 -16.03
N LEU A 71 3.32 -15.37 -15.10
CA LEU A 71 2.18 -14.49 -15.37
C LEU A 71 2.63 -13.08 -15.78
N LEU A 72 3.77 -12.64 -15.25
CA LEU A 72 4.28 -11.26 -15.39
C LEU A 72 4.51 -10.83 -16.85
N PRO A 73 5.01 -11.69 -17.76
CA PRO A 73 5.14 -11.36 -19.19
C PRO A 73 3.85 -10.86 -19.84
N SER A 74 2.70 -11.40 -19.42
CA SER A 74 1.40 -11.03 -19.99
C SER A 74 0.77 -9.79 -19.35
N CYS A 75 1.29 -9.34 -18.21
CA CYS A 75 0.72 -8.23 -17.45
C CYS A 75 1.24 -6.89 -17.98
N THR A 76 0.33 -5.93 -18.15
CA THR A 76 0.67 -4.56 -18.54
C THR A 76 0.96 -3.68 -17.32
N ALA A 77 0.40 -4.03 -16.15
CA ALA A 77 0.55 -3.29 -14.91
C ALA A 77 0.61 -4.22 -13.70
N VAL A 78 1.28 -3.79 -12.63
CA VAL A 78 1.34 -4.50 -11.35
C VAL A 78 1.02 -3.55 -10.20
N VAL A 79 0.22 -4.02 -9.24
CA VAL A 79 -0.10 -3.31 -7.99
C VAL A 79 0.28 -4.18 -6.79
N SER A 80 1.10 -3.66 -5.90
CA SER A 80 1.39 -4.26 -4.60
C SER A 80 0.59 -3.56 -3.51
N THR A 81 -0.37 -4.28 -2.92
CA THR A 81 -1.20 -3.78 -1.80
C THR A 81 -0.85 -4.45 -0.48
N LEU A 82 0.28 -5.14 -0.38
CA LEU A 82 0.69 -5.78 0.87
C LEU A 82 1.10 -4.75 1.91
N GLY A 83 0.63 -4.98 3.13
CA GLY A 83 1.09 -4.27 4.31
C GLY A 83 0.41 -4.83 5.55
N ILE A 84 1.17 -4.91 6.63
CA ILE A 84 0.66 -5.20 7.97
C ILE A 84 0.76 -3.91 8.78
N LEU A 85 -0.33 -3.49 9.41
CA LEU A 85 -0.34 -2.33 10.30
C LEU A 85 0.18 -2.69 11.70
N LEU A 86 -0.15 -3.88 12.21
CA LEU A 86 0.26 -4.43 13.51
C LEU A 86 0.26 -5.97 13.42
N GLU A 87 1.29 -6.65 13.94
CA GLU A 87 1.27 -8.11 14.14
C GLU A 87 1.46 -8.43 15.62
N GLY A 88 0.44 -9.05 16.20
CA GLY A 88 0.46 -9.68 17.52
C GLY A 88 -0.73 -10.64 17.60
N ASP A 89 -0.57 -11.76 18.31
CA ASP A 89 -1.54 -12.86 18.41
C ASP A 89 -2.96 -12.45 18.89
N SER A 90 -3.18 -11.18 19.24
CA SER A 90 -4.49 -10.57 19.50
C SER A 90 -5.38 -10.44 18.25
N TYR A 91 -4.89 -10.72 17.05
CA TYR A 91 -5.69 -10.68 15.80
C TYR A 91 -6.59 -11.91 15.59
N LYS A 92 -6.35 -13.03 16.30
CA LYS A 92 -7.07 -14.31 16.04
C LYS A 92 -7.93 -14.82 17.20
N SER A 93 -7.83 -14.27 18.41
CA SER A 93 -8.74 -14.61 19.50
C SER A 93 -9.88 -13.58 19.56
N GLU A 94 -10.98 -13.92 18.91
CA GLU A 94 -12.36 -13.43 19.09
C GLU A 94 -13.00 -13.13 17.73
N GLY A 95 -13.84 -14.07 17.29
CA GLY A 95 -14.61 -13.97 16.08
C GLY A 95 -15.62 -12.83 16.16
N GLN A 96 -15.26 -11.68 15.60
CA GLN A 96 -16.12 -10.71 14.91
C GLN A 96 -15.25 -9.49 14.56
N ALA A 97 -14.74 -9.48 13.32
CA ALA A 97 -13.84 -8.42 12.86
C ALA A 97 -14.61 -7.12 12.58
N SER A 98 -14.76 -6.29 13.62
CA SER A 98 -15.10 -4.87 13.46
C SER A 98 -13.80 -4.04 13.44
N PRO A 99 -13.59 -3.15 12.46
CA PRO A 99 -12.46 -2.20 12.43
C PRO A 99 -12.29 -1.38 13.72
N LEU A 100 -13.36 -1.25 14.52
CA LEU A 100 -13.34 -0.62 15.85
C LEU A 100 -12.54 -1.42 16.88
N GLY A 101 -12.46 -2.75 16.77
CA GLY A 101 -11.70 -3.61 17.70
C GLY A 101 -10.19 -3.36 17.63
N VAL A 102 -9.68 -3.04 16.44
CA VAL A 102 -8.27 -2.67 16.20
C VAL A 102 -7.93 -1.38 16.93
N LEU A 103 -8.80 -0.36 16.82
CA LEU A 103 -8.60 0.91 17.51
C LEU A 103 -8.80 0.78 19.03
N LYS A 104 -9.72 -0.07 19.48
CA LYS A 104 -9.97 -0.33 20.91
C LYS A 104 -8.78 -1.05 21.57
N GLY A 105 -8.09 -1.94 20.84
CA GLY A 105 -6.84 -2.56 21.30
C GLY A 105 -5.70 -1.55 21.48
N VAL A 106 -5.58 -0.60 20.54
CA VAL A 106 -4.61 0.51 20.63
C VAL A 106 -4.93 1.46 21.79
N VAL A 107 -6.21 1.79 22.00
CA VAL A 107 -6.64 2.65 23.11
C VAL A 107 -6.48 1.95 24.46
N LYS A 108 -6.79 0.65 24.55
CA LYS A 108 -6.68 -0.12 25.81
C LYS A 108 -5.23 -0.34 26.25
N GLY A 109 -4.29 -0.44 25.30
CA GLY A 109 -2.85 -0.43 25.59
C GLY A 109 -2.34 0.90 26.15
N PHE A 110 -3.09 2.00 25.98
CA PHE A 110 -2.74 3.33 26.47
C PHE A 110 -3.44 3.70 27.79
N THR A 111 -4.61 3.13 28.08
CA THR A 111 -5.41 3.48 29.28
C THR A 111 -5.11 2.65 30.53
N GLY A 112 -4.00 1.92 30.59
CA GLY A 112 -3.50 1.32 31.84
C GLY A 112 -3.31 -0.19 31.77
N ASP A 113 -2.12 -0.60 31.36
CA ASP A 113 -1.21 -1.33 32.24
C ASP A 113 0.23 -1.07 31.75
N ARG A 114 1.18 -0.81 32.65
CA ARG A 114 2.56 -0.42 32.29
C ARG A 114 3.33 -1.62 31.76
N GLY A 115 3.18 -1.91 30.47
CA GLY A 115 4.11 -2.74 29.71
C GLY A 115 5.34 -1.93 29.30
N ASN A 116 6.53 -2.39 29.69
CA ASN A 116 7.82 -1.74 29.45
C ASN A 116 8.03 -1.41 27.93
N PRO A 117 8.16 -0.14 27.52
CA PRO A 117 8.31 0.26 26.11
C PRO A 117 9.66 -0.12 25.47
N LEU A 118 10.54 -0.82 26.20
CA LEU A 118 11.82 -1.35 25.73
C LEU A 118 11.77 -2.84 25.33
N GLY A 119 10.57 -3.39 25.18
CA GLY A 119 10.36 -4.80 24.84
C GLY A 119 9.91 -5.09 23.40
N GLU A 120 10.23 -4.25 22.42
CA GLU A 120 9.94 -4.56 21.00
C GLU A 120 10.68 -5.85 20.59
N ARG A 121 9.93 -6.95 20.47
CA ARG A 121 10.46 -8.28 20.14
C ARG A 121 11.10 -8.23 18.75
N GLU A 122 12.33 -8.74 18.59
CA GLU A 122 13.04 -8.76 17.31
C GLU A 122 12.24 -9.40 16.15
N GLY A 123 11.28 -10.27 16.46
CA GLY A 123 10.33 -10.83 15.49
C GLY A 123 9.43 -9.79 14.82
N GLU A 124 8.95 -8.78 15.55
CA GLU A 124 8.13 -7.68 15.00
C GLU A 124 8.97 -6.80 14.07
N LYS A 125 10.25 -6.58 14.43
CA LYS A 125 11.28 -5.86 13.65
C LYS A 125 11.75 -6.58 12.39
N ARG A 126 11.33 -7.83 12.16
CA ARG A 126 11.58 -8.54 10.90
C ARG A 126 10.32 -8.64 10.05
N SER A 127 9.14 -8.46 10.64
CA SER A 127 7.88 -8.66 9.94
C SER A 127 7.53 -7.47 9.05
N TYR A 128 7.73 -6.22 9.51
CA TYR A 128 7.44 -5.04 8.69
C TYR A 128 8.35 -4.94 7.47
N GLU A 129 9.65 -5.14 7.65
CA GLU A 129 10.67 -5.16 6.61
C GLU A 129 10.31 -6.21 5.57
N ARG A 130 10.03 -7.43 6.04
CA ARG A 130 9.66 -8.53 5.16
C ARG A 130 8.36 -8.25 4.41
N MET A 131 7.31 -7.80 5.08
CA MET A 131 5.98 -7.63 4.47
C MET A 131 5.81 -6.34 3.67
N ASN A 132 6.30 -5.21 4.17
CA ASN A 132 6.14 -3.90 3.54
C ASN A 132 7.20 -3.67 2.47
N ARG A 133 8.47 -4.03 2.72
CA ARG A 133 9.60 -3.75 1.83
C ARG A 133 9.97 -4.94 0.97
N ASP A 134 10.37 -6.06 1.56
CA ASP A 134 10.98 -7.16 0.82
C ASP A 134 9.98 -7.84 -0.13
N ALA A 135 8.71 -7.98 0.27
CA ALA A 135 7.65 -8.50 -0.59
C ALA A 135 7.41 -7.61 -1.82
N ALA A 136 7.43 -6.28 -1.64
CA ALA A 136 7.25 -5.33 -2.73
C ALA A 136 8.45 -5.33 -3.68
N LEU A 137 9.67 -5.39 -3.15
CA LEU A 137 10.89 -5.47 -3.95
C LEU A 137 11.01 -6.79 -4.71
N THR A 138 10.60 -7.90 -4.10
CA THR A 138 10.59 -9.21 -4.75
C THR A 138 9.67 -9.20 -5.97
N LEU A 139 8.46 -8.66 -5.82
CA LEU A 139 7.53 -8.49 -6.93
C LEU A 139 8.05 -7.51 -7.98
N PHE A 140 8.59 -6.37 -7.56
CA PHE A 140 9.16 -5.36 -8.44
C PHE A 140 10.29 -5.94 -9.31
N ASN A 141 11.26 -6.62 -8.69
CA ASN A 141 12.39 -7.22 -9.40
C ASN A 141 11.91 -8.30 -10.38
N ALA A 142 10.98 -9.16 -9.95
CA ALA A 142 10.41 -10.18 -10.83
C ALA A 142 9.68 -9.56 -12.04
N PHE A 143 8.98 -8.43 -11.84
CA PHE A 143 8.27 -7.73 -12.91
C PHE A 143 9.24 -7.02 -13.86
N ARG A 144 10.25 -6.34 -13.32
CA ARG A 144 11.31 -5.68 -14.10
C ARG A 144 12.08 -6.68 -14.98
N SER A 145 12.40 -7.85 -14.44
CA SER A 145 13.09 -8.92 -15.19
C SER A 145 12.20 -9.70 -16.16
N SER A 146 10.88 -9.44 -16.20
CA SER A 146 9.97 -10.14 -17.12
C SER A 146 9.99 -9.51 -18.50
N THR A 147 10.16 -10.32 -19.55
CA THR A 147 10.01 -9.88 -20.94
C THR A 147 8.54 -9.87 -21.32
N PRO A 148 7.95 -8.75 -21.77
CA PRO A 148 6.56 -8.69 -22.19
C PRO A 148 6.24 -9.70 -23.30
N SER A 149 5.16 -10.49 -23.15
CA SER A 149 4.74 -11.51 -24.12
C SER A 149 4.15 -10.93 -25.41
N THR A 150 3.68 -9.69 -25.35
CA THR A 150 3.05 -9.02 -26.49
C THR A 150 3.98 -7.92 -26.96
N SER A 151 4.29 -7.94 -28.25
CA SER A 151 4.92 -6.84 -29.00
C SER A 151 3.98 -5.64 -29.12
N SER A 152 3.24 -5.29 -28.06
CA SER A 152 2.47 -4.07 -28.02
C SER A 152 3.48 -2.94 -28.11
N SER A 153 3.44 -2.23 -29.24
CA SER A 153 4.34 -1.15 -29.66
C SER A 153 4.39 0.06 -28.73
N SER A 154 3.88 -0.04 -27.51
CA SER A 154 4.04 0.97 -26.48
C SER A 154 5.47 0.93 -25.95
N THR A 155 6.28 1.90 -26.36
CA THR A 155 7.58 2.22 -25.76
C THR A 155 7.43 2.69 -24.30
N SER A 156 6.20 2.96 -23.86
CA SER A 156 5.87 3.47 -22.53
C SER A 156 6.27 2.50 -21.41
N PRO A 157 6.93 2.98 -20.35
CA PRO A 157 7.26 2.15 -19.20
C PRO A 157 6.01 1.61 -18.50
N SER A 158 6.08 0.37 -18.05
CA SER A 158 4.93 -0.33 -17.46
C SER A 158 4.72 0.11 -16.02
N PRO A 159 3.49 0.48 -15.62
CA PRO A 159 3.25 0.99 -14.28
C PRO A 159 3.41 -0.09 -13.20
N PHE A 160 4.18 0.24 -12.17
CA PHE A 160 4.29 -0.52 -10.94
C PHE A 160 3.80 0.35 -9.78
N ILE A 161 2.67 -0.02 -9.20
CA ILE A 161 2.03 0.74 -8.13
C ILE A 161 2.32 0.07 -6.80
N TYR A 162 2.81 0.84 -5.84
CA TYR A 162 3.00 0.40 -4.46
C TYR A 162 2.11 1.21 -3.52
N ILE A 163 1.29 0.50 -2.72
CA ILE A 163 0.46 1.13 -1.69
C ILE A 163 1.32 1.36 -0.44
N SER A 164 1.75 2.59 -0.28
CA SER A 164 2.45 3.08 0.90
C SER A 164 1.44 3.57 1.96
N ALA A 165 1.79 4.57 2.75
CA ALA A 165 0.93 5.23 3.72
C ALA A 165 1.35 6.69 3.90
N GLU A 166 0.39 7.57 4.19
CA GLU A 166 0.72 8.89 4.75
C GLU A 166 1.29 8.76 6.15
N ASP A 167 2.18 9.68 6.48
CA ASP A 167 2.76 9.77 7.81
C ASP A 167 1.86 10.61 8.72
N ILE A 168 0.68 10.09 9.00
CA ILE A 168 -0.29 10.66 9.93
C ILE A 168 -0.48 9.66 11.06
N PHE A 169 -0.63 10.14 12.30
CA PHE A 169 -0.77 9.32 13.52
C PHE A 169 0.50 8.80 14.20
N ARG A 170 1.72 9.30 13.93
CA ARG A 170 2.79 9.12 14.94
C ARG A 170 2.47 10.01 16.15
N PRO A 171 2.55 9.50 17.41
CA PRO A 171 3.24 8.29 17.85
C PRO A 171 2.38 7.01 17.96
N PHE A 172 1.10 7.02 17.59
CA PHE A 172 0.21 5.85 17.68
C PHE A 172 0.55 4.73 16.68
N ILE A 173 1.15 5.08 15.53
CA ILE A 173 1.70 4.14 14.57
C ILE A 173 3.22 4.04 14.76
N PRO A 174 3.81 2.84 14.86
CA PRO A 174 5.26 2.69 14.99
C PRO A 174 6.00 3.39 13.84
N SER A 175 7.04 4.16 14.16
CA SER A 175 7.86 4.84 13.14
C SER A 175 8.41 3.87 12.08
N ARG A 176 8.70 2.63 12.49
CA ARG A 176 9.16 1.55 11.62
C ARG A 176 8.16 1.13 10.54
N TYR A 177 6.86 1.20 10.82
CA TYR A 177 5.85 0.93 9.81
C TYR A 177 5.96 1.92 8.64
N ILE A 178 6.09 3.22 8.95
CA ILE A 178 6.25 4.25 7.92
C ILE A 178 7.64 4.16 7.28
N SER A 179 8.71 3.99 8.06
CA SER A 179 10.07 3.98 7.51
C SER A 179 10.31 2.81 6.56
N THR A 180 9.79 1.61 6.85
CA THR A 180 9.90 0.44 5.95
C THR A 180 9.16 0.64 4.65
N LYS A 181 8.00 1.31 4.66
CA LYS A 181 7.29 1.72 3.43
C LYS A 181 8.09 2.76 2.63
N ARG A 182 8.70 3.76 3.30
CA ARG A 182 9.56 4.75 2.63
C ARG A 182 10.83 4.15 2.05
N GLU A 183 11.42 3.18 2.75
CA GLU A 183 12.57 2.41 2.26
C GLU A 183 12.21 1.62 0.99
N ALA A 184 11.03 0.98 0.97
CA ALA A 184 10.52 0.30 -0.22
C ALA A 184 10.37 1.27 -1.41
N GLU A 185 9.77 2.45 -1.20
CA GLU A 185 9.64 3.48 -2.23
C GLU A 185 10.99 3.89 -2.82
N ARG A 186 11.97 4.20 -1.96
CA ARG A 186 13.34 4.57 -2.38
C ARG A 186 14.00 3.49 -3.21
N LEU A 187 13.92 2.24 -2.77
CA LEU A 187 14.57 1.11 -3.43
C LEU A 187 13.90 0.77 -4.77
N ILE A 188 12.57 0.90 -4.86
CA ILE A 188 11.83 0.77 -6.13
C ILE A 188 12.22 1.88 -7.09
N GLU A 189 12.27 3.14 -6.64
CA GLU A 189 12.65 4.29 -7.49
C GLU A 189 14.07 4.14 -8.02
N LEU A 190 15.02 3.75 -7.16
CA LEU A 190 16.41 3.48 -7.54
C LEU A 190 16.49 2.34 -8.55
N GLY A 191 15.74 1.26 -8.31
CA GLY A 191 15.66 0.13 -9.22
C GLY A 191 15.02 0.48 -10.57
N ALA A 192 14.04 1.37 -10.60
CA ALA A 192 13.40 1.81 -11.84
C ALA A 192 14.29 2.75 -12.66
N SER A 193 15.11 3.55 -11.98
CA SER A 193 16.04 4.50 -12.61
C SER A 193 17.36 3.86 -13.08
N ALA A 194 17.69 2.67 -12.56
CA ALA A 194 18.88 1.95 -12.97
C ALA A 194 18.77 1.49 -14.43
N SER A 195 19.70 1.92 -15.28
CA SER A 195 19.80 1.43 -16.66
C SER A 195 19.95 -0.09 -16.67
N GLU A 196 19.16 -0.77 -17.50
CA GLU A 196 19.35 -2.20 -17.70
C GLU A 196 20.77 -2.45 -18.22
N LYS A 197 21.42 -3.49 -17.70
CA LYS A 197 22.72 -3.89 -18.21
C LYS A 197 22.52 -4.41 -19.64
N PRO A 198 23.40 -4.04 -20.59
CA PRO A 198 23.33 -4.59 -21.94
C PRO A 198 23.34 -6.13 -21.89
N GLY A 199 22.27 -6.77 -22.37
CA GLY A 199 22.14 -8.23 -22.44
C GLY A 199 21.27 -8.89 -21.35
N GLU A 200 20.90 -8.19 -20.28
CA GLU A 200 19.85 -8.66 -19.36
C GLU A 200 18.51 -8.14 -19.89
N GLY A 201 17.74 -9.01 -20.56
CA GLY A 201 16.40 -8.65 -21.00
C GLY A 201 15.52 -8.26 -19.81
N GLY A 202 14.90 -7.08 -19.85
CA GLY A 202 13.90 -6.65 -18.89
C GLY A 202 12.94 -5.64 -19.50
N ARG A 203 12.08 -5.07 -18.65
CA ARG A 203 11.10 -4.06 -19.05
C ARG A 203 11.31 -2.78 -18.27
N SER A 204 11.15 -1.64 -18.95
CA SER A 204 11.11 -0.34 -18.30
C SER A 204 9.88 -0.23 -17.39
N ILE A 205 10.09 0.26 -16.17
CA ILE A 205 9.05 0.37 -15.13
C ILE A 205 8.80 1.84 -14.77
N ARG A 206 7.54 2.23 -14.70
CA ARG A 206 7.09 3.51 -14.13
C ARG A 206 6.57 3.29 -12.70
N PRO A 207 7.33 3.66 -11.66
CA PRO A 207 6.87 3.52 -10.30
C PRO A 207 5.84 4.60 -9.91
N VAL A 208 4.81 4.19 -9.17
CA VAL A 208 3.83 5.09 -8.53
C VAL A 208 3.65 4.67 -7.07
N PHE A 209 3.83 5.61 -6.14
CA PHE A 209 3.74 5.38 -4.71
C PHE A 209 2.49 6.05 -4.14
N VAL A 210 1.43 5.27 -3.95
CA VAL A 210 0.16 5.80 -3.44
C VAL A 210 0.24 5.87 -1.92
N ARG A 211 0.13 7.07 -1.35
CA ARG A 211 0.14 7.31 0.09
C ARG A 211 -1.28 7.69 0.53
N PRO A 212 -2.14 6.71 0.86
CA PRO A 212 -3.44 7.02 1.43
C PRO A 212 -3.30 7.54 2.87
N SER A 213 -4.21 8.42 3.27
CA SER A 213 -4.49 8.72 4.69
C SER A 213 -5.40 7.65 5.30
N ASP A 214 -5.92 7.93 6.49
CA ASP A 214 -6.84 7.08 7.21
C ASP A 214 -8.00 6.62 6.31
N LEU A 215 -8.18 5.30 6.25
CA LEU A 215 -9.22 4.63 5.48
C LEU A 215 -10.51 4.48 6.31
N ARG A 216 -10.76 5.40 7.26
CA ARG A 216 -11.97 5.41 8.08
C ARG A 216 -13.21 5.74 7.25
N PRO A 217 -14.36 5.08 7.53
CA PRO A 217 -15.66 5.66 7.20
C PRO A 217 -15.81 6.99 7.95
N SER A 218 -16.21 8.02 7.23
CA SER A 218 -16.27 9.43 7.62
C SER A 218 -16.66 9.69 9.09
N ALA A 219 -15.66 9.82 9.97
CA ALA A 219 -15.82 10.38 11.30
C ALA A 219 -14.53 11.11 11.68
N ARG A 220 -14.55 12.45 11.52
CA ARG A 220 -13.50 13.30 12.08
C ARG A 220 -13.63 13.23 13.60
N PRO A 221 -12.61 12.83 14.36
CA PRO A 221 -12.62 13.12 15.79
C PRO A 221 -12.58 14.64 15.92
N SER A 222 -13.56 15.22 16.60
CA SER A 222 -13.53 16.61 17.04
C SER A 222 -12.38 16.78 18.02
N VAL A 223 -11.19 17.10 17.51
CA VAL A 223 -10.02 17.44 18.31
C VAL A 223 -10.21 18.86 18.85
N PRO A 224 -10.17 19.07 20.18
CA PRO A 224 -10.17 20.42 20.73
C PRO A 224 -8.94 21.17 20.20
N SER A 225 -9.07 22.48 20.00
CA SER A 225 -7.99 23.37 19.56
C SER A 225 -6.85 23.40 20.61
N LEU A 226 -5.99 22.38 20.60
CA LEU A 226 -4.85 22.32 21.50
C LEU A 226 -3.76 23.25 20.95
N ARG A 227 -3.72 24.50 21.45
CA ARG A 227 -2.59 25.41 21.22
C ARG A 227 -1.37 24.88 21.98
N LEU A 228 -0.56 24.08 21.30
CA LEU A 228 0.69 23.56 21.82
C LEU A 228 1.76 24.67 21.77
N SER A 229 1.99 25.36 22.89
CA SER A 229 3.15 26.26 23.03
C SER A 229 4.44 25.42 23.06
N THR A 230 5.20 25.44 21.97
CA THR A 230 6.49 24.73 21.88
C THR A 230 7.61 25.61 22.42
N HIS A 231 7.92 25.50 23.71
CA HIS A 231 9.24 25.84 24.23
C HIS A 231 9.95 24.54 24.61
N LEU A 232 10.63 23.92 23.64
CA LEU A 232 11.51 22.77 23.91
C LEU A 232 12.82 22.95 23.15
N THR A 233 13.89 23.01 23.94
CA THR A 233 15.28 22.99 23.51
C THR A 233 15.62 21.65 22.86
N PRO A 234 16.41 21.62 21.77
CA PRO A 234 16.78 20.38 21.10
C PRO A 234 17.66 19.51 22.00
N SER A 235 17.23 18.27 22.28
CA SER A 235 18.09 17.23 22.87
C SER A 235 18.98 16.64 21.77
N PRO A 236 20.32 16.61 21.92
CA PRO A 236 21.23 16.13 20.89
C PRO A 236 21.42 14.62 21.08
N THR A 237 20.50 13.79 20.59
CA THR A 237 20.71 12.34 20.37
C THR A 237 19.48 11.73 19.71
N ALA A 238 19.30 12.01 18.42
CA ALA A 238 18.41 11.22 17.58
C ALA A 238 19.22 10.74 16.38
N ALA A 239 19.27 9.43 16.17
CA ALA A 239 19.82 8.83 14.96
C ALA A 239 19.21 9.51 13.72
N PRO A 240 19.95 9.63 12.60
CA PRO A 240 19.41 10.24 11.39
C PRO A 240 18.18 9.44 10.96
N THR A 241 17.00 10.00 11.22
CA THR A 241 15.73 9.37 10.90
C THR A 241 15.22 10.06 9.64
N ASP A 242 15.03 9.30 8.56
CA ASP A 242 14.50 9.79 7.27
C ASP A 242 13.04 10.31 7.36
N LEU A 243 12.43 10.26 8.55
CA LEU A 243 11.08 10.72 8.81
C LEU A 243 11.12 12.07 9.53
N PRO A 244 10.19 12.98 9.23
CA PRO A 244 10.09 14.24 9.95
C PRO A 244 9.79 13.98 11.44
N PRO A 245 9.94 14.98 12.33
CA PRO A 245 9.56 14.85 13.74
C PRO A 245 8.11 14.37 13.91
N ALA A 246 7.80 13.67 15.01
CA ALA A 246 6.44 13.16 15.26
C ALA A 246 5.38 14.28 15.33
N LEU A 247 5.77 15.49 15.76
CA LEU A 247 4.89 16.67 15.72
C LEU A 247 4.45 17.03 14.29
N THR A 248 5.30 16.82 13.28
CA THR A 248 4.93 17.00 11.88
C THR A 248 3.88 15.98 11.44
N SER A 249 3.93 14.75 11.95
CA SER A 249 2.91 13.72 11.70
C SER A 249 1.55 14.08 12.34
N LEU A 250 1.56 14.66 13.54
CA LEU A 250 0.35 15.17 14.19
C LEU A 250 -0.21 16.41 13.45
N ALA A 251 0.64 17.33 12.99
CA ALA A 251 0.21 18.45 12.17
C ALA A 251 -0.40 17.98 10.84
N ALA A 252 0.19 16.95 10.22
CA ALA A 252 -0.35 16.33 9.02
C ALA A 252 -1.71 15.66 9.28
N LEU A 253 -1.92 15.04 10.44
CA LEU A 253 -3.23 14.51 10.84
C LEU A 253 -4.33 15.59 10.88
N LEU A 254 -3.99 16.80 11.32
CA LEU A 254 -4.95 17.92 11.35
C LEU A 254 -5.22 18.52 9.97
N SER A 255 -4.30 18.35 9.02
CA SER A 255 -4.32 19.04 7.73
C SER A 255 -4.71 18.13 6.56
N ILE A 256 -4.48 16.83 6.67
CA ILE A 256 -4.74 15.85 5.61
C ILE A 256 -6.11 15.23 5.84
N PRO A 257 -7.08 15.45 4.93
CA PRO A 257 -8.40 14.84 5.08
C PRO A 257 -8.31 13.31 4.96
N PRO A 258 -9.20 12.56 5.66
CA PRO A 258 -9.32 11.12 5.43
C PRO A 258 -9.75 10.85 3.99
N ILE A 259 -9.32 9.72 3.45
CA ILE A 259 -9.66 9.31 2.09
C ILE A 259 -10.29 7.92 2.10
N HIS A 260 -11.44 7.79 1.43
CA HIS A 260 -12.13 6.52 1.37
C HIS A 260 -11.37 5.51 0.49
N VAL A 261 -11.43 4.23 0.84
CA VAL A 261 -10.76 3.16 0.09
C VAL A 261 -11.15 3.13 -1.39
N ASP A 262 -12.39 3.47 -1.72
CA ASP A 262 -12.85 3.54 -3.11
C ASP A 262 -12.23 4.68 -3.91
N ALA A 263 -11.88 5.79 -3.26
CA ALA A 263 -11.13 6.87 -3.90
C ALA A 263 -9.68 6.42 -4.14
N VAL A 264 -9.07 5.69 -3.19
CA VAL A 264 -7.74 5.09 -3.39
C VAL A 264 -7.75 4.08 -4.55
N GLY A 265 -8.75 3.20 -4.60
CA GLY A 265 -8.91 2.24 -5.69
C GLY A 265 -9.08 2.91 -7.06
N GLU A 266 -9.91 3.95 -7.14
CA GLU A 266 -10.09 4.77 -8.35
C GLU A 266 -8.78 5.48 -8.75
N ALA A 267 -8.02 5.99 -7.78
CA ALA A 267 -6.75 6.66 -8.02
C ALA A 267 -5.70 5.71 -8.60
N VAL A 268 -5.63 4.47 -8.08
CA VAL A 268 -4.73 3.44 -8.58
C VAL A 268 -5.01 3.10 -10.04
N VAL A 269 -6.28 2.86 -10.41
CA VAL A 269 -6.61 2.54 -11.81
C VAL A 269 -6.37 3.72 -12.75
N ARG A 270 -6.61 4.97 -12.31
CA ARG A 270 -6.24 6.15 -13.11
C ARG A 270 -4.74 6.30 -13.27
N ALA A 271 -3.94 5.97 -12.26
CA ALA A 271 -2.49 5.99 -12.35
C ALA A 271 -1.94 4.92 -13.31
N VAL A 272 -2.65 3.79 -13.46
CA VAL A 272 -2.34 2.79 -14.50
C VAL A 272 -2.62 3.37 -15.89
N GLU A 273 -3.78 4.02 -16.09
CA GLU A 273 -4.21 4.60 -17.38
C GLU A 273 -3.36 5.78 -17.84
N ARG A 274 -2.94 6.63 -16.91
CA ARG A 274 -2.25 7.90 -17.19
C ARG A 274 -0.74 7.74 -17.12
N GLU A 275 -0.08 7.90 -18.26
CA GLU A 275 1.38 7.75 -18.37
C GLU A 275 2.15 8.85 -17.63
N GLU A 276 1.54 10.04 -17.50
CA GLU A 276 2.11 11.20 -16.82
C GLU A 276 2.17 11.04 -15.28
N VAL A 277 1.38 10.13 -14.71
CA VAL A 277 1.34 9.91 -13.26
C VAL A 277 2.55 9.06 -12.85
N ARG A 278 3.54 9.66 -12.18
CA ARG A 278 4.70 8.94 -11.64
C ARG A 278 5.07 9.42 -10.24
N GLY A 279 5.81 8.59 -9.52
CA GLY A 279 6.35 8.94 -8.21
C GLY A 279 5.27 8.99 -7.13
N VAL A 280 5.43 9.91 -6.18
CA VAL A 280 4.56 9.97 -5.00
C VAL A 280 3.19 10.56 -5.33
N LEU A 281 2.15 9.80 -5.02
CA LEU A 281 0.76 10.22 -5.08
C LEU A 281 0.20 10.30 -3.66
N GLY A 282 0.36 11.46 -3.03
CA GLY A 282 -0.18 11.77 -1.71
C GLY A 282 -1.67 12.10 -1.76
N VAL A 283 -2.27 12.34 -0.59
CA VAL A 283 -3.73 12.57 -0.51
C VAL A 283 -4.18 13.79 -1.30
N LYS A 284 -3.39 14.87 -1.31
CA LYS A 284 -3.73 16.08 -2.08
C LYS A 284 -3.75 15.78 -3.58
N GLU A 285 -2.74 15.05 -4.07
CA GLU A 285 -2.63 14.65 -5.47
C GLU A 285 -3.74 13.67 -5.86
N ILE A 286 -4.08 12.72 -4.98
CA ILE A 286 -5.22 11.82 -5.20
C ILE A 286 -6.51 12.65 -5.34
N ARG A 287 -6.79 13.54 -4.39
CA ARG A 287 -8.01 14.36 -4.41
C ARG A 287 -8.12 15.21 -5.66
N ARG A 288 -7.02 15.88 -6.06
CA ARG A 288 -6.95 16.65 -7.30
C ARG A 288 -7.21 15.77 -8.53
N MET A 289 -6.58 14.60 -8.60
CA MET A 289 -6.76 13.65 -9.72
C MET A 289 -8.20 13.12 -9.79
N LEU A 290 -8.90 13.04 -8.66
CA LEU A 290 -10.29 12.62 -8.57
C LEU A 290 -11.30 13.77 -8.76
N GLY A 291 -10.83 15.00 -8.90
CA GLY A 291 -11.68 16.19 -9.08
C GLY A 291 -12.40 16.62 -7.81
N PHE A 292 -11.84 16.33 -6.63
CA PHE A 292 -12.37 16.89 -5.39
C PHE A 292 -11.96 18.36 -5.29
N GLU A 293 -12.84 19.21 -4.77
CA GLU A 293 -12.54 20.62 -4.51
C GLU A 293 -11.30 20.76 -3.61
N GLU A 294 -10.42 21.71 -3.95
CA GLU A 294 -9.25 22.06 -3.12
C GLU A 294 -9.77 22.66 -1.79
N LEU A 295 -9.23 22.15 -0.67
CA LEU A 295 -9.49 22.67 0.68
C LEU A 295 -8.65 23.91 0.95
#